data_AF-A0A3B4XF54-F1
#
_entry.id   AF-A0A3B4XF54-F1
#
_cell.length_a   1.000
_cell.length_b   1.000
_cell.length_c   1.000
_cell.angle_alpha   90.00
_cell.angle_beta   90.00
_cell.angle_gamma   90.00
#
_symmetry.space_group_name_H-M   'P 1'
#
loop_
_entity.id
_entity.type
_entity.pdbx_description
1 polymer ?
#
loop_
_entity_poly.entity_id
_entity_poly.type
_entity_poly.pdbx_seq_one_letter_code
_entity_poly.pdbx_strand_id
1 'polypeptide(L)'
;MKINLSPVKYNLGCVNNYIGFLDFKKAAIKKLGMRANTCSFNPGVIIANLTEWKIQNITGRLEHWMELNTQEDLYSKTLAESITTPPLLIVFYKRHSNIDPMWHVRHLGAGNRYSPQFVKAAKLLHWNGHYKPWGRTSSFSDVWDKWFIPDPTGKFHPVRRHAGDN
;
A
#
# COMPACT_ATOMS: atom_id res chain seq x y z
N MET A 1 -8.71 17.00 9.08
CA MET A 1 -8.19 15.68 9.48
C MET A 1 -6.84 15.46 8.82
N LYS A 2 -5.81 15.10 9.61
CA LYS A 2 -4.57 14.52 9.10
C LYS A 2 -4.62 13.02 9.41
N ILE A 3 -4.44 12.16 8.40
CA ILE A 3 -4.27 10.72 8.63
C ILE A 3 -2.79 10.39 8.75
N ASN A 4 -2.42 9.40 9.57
CA ASN A 4 -1.06 8.90 9.53
C ASN A 4 -0.97 7.77 8.50
N LEU A 5 -0.09 7.97 7.54
CA LEU A 5 0.12 7.07 6.42
C LEU A 5 1.56 6.63 6.38
N SER A 6 1.78 5.48 5.76
CA SER A 6 3.13 4.96 5.62
C SER A 6 3.87 5.73 4.54
N PRO A 7 5.00 6.38 4.87
CA PRO A 7 5.77 7.10 3.89
C PRO A 7 6.30 6.12 2.84
N VAL A 8 6.36 6.57 1.59
CA VAL A 8 7.14 5.88 0.55
C VAL A 8 8.64 6.23 0.66
N LYS A 9 9.01 7.12 1.59
CA LYS A 9 10.40 7.45 1.92
C LYS A 9 10.97 6.47 2.96
N TYR A 10 11.90 5.64 2.51
CA TYR A 10 12.94 5.02 3.35
C TYR A 10 14.29 5.63 2.96
N ASN A 11 15.42 5.18 3.52
CA ASN A 11 16.79 5.54 3.09
C ASN A 11 17.08 5.35 1.57
N LEU A 12 16.08 4.92 0.79
CA LEU A 12 16.09 4.67 -0.66
C LEU A 12 15.39 5.78 -1.49
N GLY A 13 14.94 6.88 -0.87
CA GLY A 13 14.24 7.95 -1.58
C GLY A 13 12.77 7.63 -1.85
N CYS A 14 12.20 8.28 -2.86
CA CYS A 14 10.79 8.21 -3.18
C CYS A 14 10.52 7.15 -4.26
N VAL A 15 9.99 5.99 -3.88
CA VAL A 15 9.74 4.86 -4.80
C VAL A 15 8.67 5.19 -5.85
N ASN A 16 7.56 5.81 -5.44
CA ASN A 16 6.45 6.15 -6.32
C ASN A 16 6.00 7.60 -6.09
N ASN A 17 5.65 8.27 -7.21
CA ASN A 17 5.17 9.64 -7.21
C ASN A 17 3.72 9.70 -7.70
N TYR A 18 3.04 10.82 -7.44
CA TYR A 18 1.66 11.05 -7.84
C TYR A 18 1.42 10.84 -9.35
N ILE A 19 2.39 11.17 -10.21
CA ILE A 19 2.29 10.94 -11.68
C ILE A 19 2.08 9.47 -12.07
N GLY A 20 2.52 8.52 -11.23
CA GLY A 20 2.31 7.11 -11.45
C GLY A 20 0.87 6.65 -11.19
N PHE A 21 0.10 7.44 -10.42
CA PHE A 21 -1.27 7.10 -9.99
C PHE A 21 -2.36 7.97 -10.63
N LEU A 22 -2.02 9.20 -11.05
CA LEU A 22 -2.98 10.19 -11.54
C LEU A 22 -2.59 10.68 -12.93
N ASP A 23 -3.57 10.85 -13.81
CA ASP A 23 -3.35 11.47 -15.12
C ASP A 23 -3.39 13.00 -15.02
N PHE A 24 -2.21 13.61 -14.94
CA PHE A 24 -2.03 15.07 -14.89
C PHE A 24 -2.40 15.78 -16.20
N LYS A 25 -2.78 15.07 -17.27
CA LYS A 25 -3.33 15.67 -18.49
C LYS A 25 -4.80 16.07 -18.32
N LYS A 26 -5.55 15.36 -17.46
CA LYS A 26 -6.99 15.57 -17.22
C LYS A 26 -7.25 16.89 -16.50
N ALA A 27 -8.26 17.63 -16.96
CA ALA A 27 -8.60 18.94 -16.41
C ALA A 27 -8.97 18.87 -14.92
N ALA A 28 -9.72 17.85 -14.51
CA ALA A 28 -10.09 17.63 -13.11
C ALA A 28 -8.85 17.49 -12.19
N ILE A 29 -7.81 16.78 -12.63
CA ILE A 29 -6.56 16.62 -11.87
C ILE A 29 -5.73 17.91 -11.88
N LYS A 30 -5.62 18.60 -13.03
CA LYS A 30 -4.90 19.89 -13.13
C LYS A 30 -5.46 20.94 -12.17
N LYS A 31 -6.78 21.03 -12.04
CA LYS A 31 -7.49 22.00 -11.18
C LYS A 31 -7.13 21.86 -9.70
N LEU A 32 -6.67 20.68 -9.26
CA LEU A 32 -6.26 20.44 -7.88
C LEU A 32 -4.91 21.07 -7.49
N GLY A 33 -4.10 21.52 -8.46
CA GLY A 33 -2.81 22.16 -8.17
C GLY A 33 -1.80 21.24 -7.47
N MET A 34 -1.95 19.92 -7.62
CA MET A 34 -1.01 18.94 -7.08
C MET A 34 0.29 18.93 -7.89
N ARG A 35 1.42 18.62 -7.25
CA ARG A 35 2.69 18.44 -7.97
C ARG A 35 2.85 16.98 -8.38
N ALA A 36 3.09 16.73 -9.67
CA ALA A 36 3.26 15.38 -10.22
C ALA A 36 4.40 14.58 -9.57
N ASN A 37 5.46 15.27 -9.12
CA ASN A 37 6.61 14.69 -8.43
C ASN A 37 6.43 14.55 -6.91
N THR A 38 5.24 14.80 -6.37
CA THR A 38 4.95 14.54 -4.95
C THR A 38 5.10 13.05 -4.67
N CYS A 39 5.79 12.69 -3.59
CA CYS A 39 5.83 11.32 -3.12
C CYS A 39 4.45 10.81 -2.73
N SER A 40 4.11 9.60 -3.17
CA SER A 40 2.89 8.94 -2.73
C SER A 40 3.06 8.34 -1.32
N PHE A 41 1.99 7.73 -0.84
CA PHE A 41 1.98 6.87 0.35
C PHE A 41 1.34 5.52 -0.02
N ASN A 42 1.55 4.50 0.81
CA ASN A 42 0.83 3.23 0.66
C ASN A 42 -0.34 3.15 1.65
N PRO A 43 -1.57 2.90 1.19
CA PRO A 43 -2.75 2.85 2.06
C PRO A 43 -2.95 1.52 2.79
N GLY A 44 -2.02 0.56 2.69
CA GLY A 44 -2.12 -0.75 3.36
C GLY A 44 -2.14 -0.68 4.89
N VAL A 45 -1.66 0.43 5.47
CA VAL A 45 -1.79 0.76 6.89
C VAL A 45 -2.11 2.24 7.03
N ILE A 46 -3.24 2.55 7.68
CA ILE A 46 -3.74 3.91 7.90
C ILE A 46 -4.16 4.06 9.36
N ILE A 47 -3.80 5.16 9.99
CA ILE A 47 -4.36 5.58 11.28
C ILE A 47 -5.25 6.79 11.04
N ALA A 48 -6.52 6.66 11.40
CA ALA A 48 -7.57 7.65 11.13
C ALA A 48 -8.39 7.94 12.39
N ASN A 49 -8.65 9.23 12.65
CA ASN A 49 -9.66 9.66 13.62
C ASN A 49 -11.05 9.55 12.98
N LEU A 50 -11.86 8.60 13.43
CA LEU A 50 -13.17 8.32 12.83
C LEU A 50 -14.21 9.42 13.08
N THR A 51 -14.11 10.16 14.17
CA THR A 51 -14.96 11.33 14.44
C THR A 51 -14.71 12.40 13.39
N GLU A 52 -13.44 12.73 13.15
CA GLU A 52 -13.04 13.67 12.10
C GLU A 52 -13.37 13.16 10.69
N TRP A 53 -13.26 11.85 10.46
CA TRP A 53 -13.61 11.22 9.20
C TRP A 53 -15.08 11.46 8.85
N LYS A 54 -15.96 11.29 9.84
CA LYS A 54 -17.40 11.53 9.71
C LYS A 54 -17.72 13.02 9.54
N ILE A 55 -17.17 13.89 10.40
CA ILE A 55 -17.41 15.34 10.35
C ILE A 55 -17.00 15.94 9.00
N GLN A 56 -15.88 15.48 8.43
CA GLN A 56 -15.36 16.01 7.17
C GLN A 56 -15.88 15.29 5.93
N ASN A 57 -16.85 14.37 6.10
CA ASN A 57 -17.43 13.54 5.05
C ASN A 57 -16.35 12.93 4.12
N ILE A 58 -15.34 12.29 4.72
CA ILE A 58 -14.21 11.76 3.94
C ILE A 58 -14.66 10.66 2.98
N THR A 59 -15.55 9.76 3.42
CA THR A 59 -16.12 8.70 2.58
C THR A 59 -16.75 9.27 1.31
N GLY A 60 -17.66 10.24 1.44
CA GLY A 60 -18.32 10.84 0.26
C GLY A 60 -17.35 11.54 -0.68
N ARG A 61 -16.26 12.12 -0.16
CA ARG A 61 -15.20 12.72 -0.99
C ARG A 61 -14.39 11.65 -1.74
N LEU A 62 -14.11 10.51 -1.11
CA LEU A 62 -13.43 9.39 -1.77
C LEU A 62 -14.31 8.80 -2.87
N GLU A 63 -15.58 8.53 -2.56
CA GLU A 63 -16.58 8.02 -3.52
C GLU A 63 -16.76 8.96 -4.70
N HIS A 64 -16.81 10.28 -4.48
CA HIS A 64 -16.86 11.26 -5.56
C HIS A 64 -15.70 11.12 -6.55
N TRP A 65 -14.47 10.94 -6.07
CA TRP A 65 -13.30 10.75 -6.94
C TRP A 65 -13.24 9.38 -7.59
N MET A 66 -13.86 8.37 -6.99
CA MET A 66 -14.01 7.05 -7.60
C MET A 66 -15.03 7.10 -8.73
N GLU A 67 -16.19 7.72 -8.51
CA GLU A 67 -17.22 7.90 -9.53
C GLU A 67 -16.71 8.78 -10.68
N LEU A 68 -16.06 9.91 -10.39
CA LEU A 68 -15.53 10.76 -11.46
C LEU A 68 -14.49 10.04 -12.33
N ASN A 69 -13.74 9.10 -11.74
CA ASN A 69 -12.81 8.27 -12.50
C ASN A 69 -13.51 7.31 -13.48
N THR A 70 -14.71 6.80 -13.16
CA THR A 70 -15.45 5.92 -14.09
C THR A 70 -15.89 6.68 -15.35
N GLN A 71 -16.09 7.99 -15.23
CA GLN A 71 -16.54 8.85 -16.32
C GLN A 71 -15.38 9.48 -17.11
N GLU A 72 -14.29 9.85 -16.43
CA GLU A 72 -13.21 10.66 -17.03
C GLU A 72 -11.87 9.94 -17.19
N ASP A 73 -11.69 8.71 -16.69
CA ASP A 73 -10.42 7.96 -16.71
C ASP A 73 -9.27 8.80 -16.10
N LEU A 74 -9.43 9.19 -14.84
CA LEU A 74 -8.53 10.10 -14.12
C LEU A 74 -7.25 9.44 -13.61
N TYR A 75 -7.25 8.12 -13.44
CA TYR A 75 -6.15 7.38 -12.85
C TYR A 75 -5.13 6.97 -13.92
N SER A 76 -3.84 7.00 -13.56
CA SER A 76 -2.76 6.67 -14.49
C SER A 76 -2.66 5.15 -14.71
N LYS A 77 -2.52 4.71 -15.97
CA LYS A 77 -2.39 3.29 -16.32
C LYS A 77 -1.03 2.66 -15.93
N THR A 78 -0.10 3.43 -15.37
CA THR A 78 1.27 2.97 -15.07
C THR A 78 1.36 2.23 -13.73
N LEU A 79 0.86 2.81 -12.64
CA LEU A 79 0.91 2.21 -11.29
C LEU A 79 -0.46 2.15 -10.61
N ALA A 80 -1.54 2.59 -11.27
CA ALA A 80 -2.89 2.52 -10.70
C ALA A 80 -3.58 1.15 -10.88
N GLU A 81 -2.84 0.05 -10.87
CA GLU A 81 -3.44 -1.28 -10.62
C GLU A 81 -4.20 -1.29 -9.27
N SER A 82 -3.84 -0.40 -8.35
CA SER A 82 -4.62 -0.11 -7.15
C SER A 82 -5.65 0.98 -7.43
N ILE A 83 -6.92 0.58 -7.62
CA ILE A 83 -8.08 1.49 -7.76
C ILE A 83 -8.28 2.35 -6.50
N THR A 84 -7.86 1.84 -5.34
CA THR A 84 -8.07 2.50 -4.04
C THR A 84 -7.04 3.58 -3.72
N THR A 85 -5.84 3.52 -4.30
CA THR A 85 -4.76 4.47 -3.96
C THR A 85 -5.02 5.89 -4.52
N PRO A 86 -5.36 6.09 -5.81
CA PRO A 86 -5.61 7.40 -6.39
C PRO A 86 -6.59 8.30 -5.62
N PRO A 87 -7.81 7.87 -5.22
CA PRO A 87 -8.74 8.75 -4.50
C PRO A 87 -8.19 9.14 -3.12
N LEU A 88 -7.45 8.26 -2.45
CA LEU A 88 -6.78 8.58 -1.18
C LEU A 88 -5.68 9.64 -1.38
N LEU A 89 -4.87 9.52 -2.43
CA LEU A 89 -3.82 10.51 -2.74
C LEU A 89 -4.43 11.91 -2.98
N ILE A 90 -5.58 11.97 -3.65
CA ILE A 90 -6.30 13.22 -3.92
C ILE A 90 -6.86 13.81 -2.62
N VAL A 91 -7.67 13.05 -1.89
CA VAL A 91 -8.39 13.53 -0.70
C VAL A 91 -7.43 13.96 0.41
N PHE A 92 -6.30 13.25 0.53
CA PHE A 92 -5.31 13.49 1.59
C PHE A 92 -4.06 14.23 1.14
N TYR A 93 -4.02 14.81 -0.06
CA TYR A 93 -2.88 15.62 -0.51
C TYR A 93 -2.53 16.71 0.52
N LYS A 94 -1.31 16.65 1.08
CA LYS A 94 -0.82 17.51 2.18
C LYS A 94 -1.65 17.47 3.48
N ARG A 95 -2.54 16.51 3.62
CA ARG A 95 -3.41 16.27 4.79
C ARG A 95 -3.12 14.91 5.41
N HIS A 96 -1.85 14.57 5.51
CA HIS A 96 -1.38 13.38 6.19
C HIS A 96 -0.06 13.62 6.91
N SER A 97 0.25 12.75 7.85
CA SER A 97 1.53 12.63 8.55
C SER A 97 2.08 11.22 8.35
N ASN A 98 3.33 10.98 8.74
CA ASN A 98 3.96 9.67 8.58
C ASN A 98 3.75 8.84 9.85
N ILE A 99 3.47 7.54 9.69
CA ILE A 99 3.69 6.58 10.78
C ILE A 99 5.17 6.16 10.84
N ASP A 100 5.59 5.67 12.00
CA ASP A 100 6.90 5.03 12.15
C ASP A 100 7.02 3.89 11.11
N PRO A 101 8.08 3.88 10.28
CA PRO A 101 8.26 2.89 9.23
C PRO A 101 8.26 1.43 9.71
N MET A 102 8.58 1.16 10.99
CA MET A 102 8.53 -0.19 11.56
C MET A 102 7.10 -0.76 11.64
N TRP A 103 6.08 0.10 11.58
CA TRP A 103 4.67 -0.29 11.48
C TRP A 103 4.20 -0.59 10.05
N HIS A 104 5.08 -0.52 9.05
CA HIS A 104 4.74 -0.91 7.69
C HIS A 104 5.98 -1.30 6.87
N VAL A 105 6.66 -2.36 7.29
CA VAL A 105 7.75 -2.96 6.51
C VAL A 105 7.16 -3.73 5.34
N ARG A 106 7.38 -3.24 4.13
CA ARG A 106 6.62 -3.58 2.92
C ARG A 106 7.50 -4.13 1.81
N HIS A 107 6.90 -4.52 0.68
CA HIS A 107 7.53 -5.09 -0.51
C HIS A 107 8.19 -6.46 -0.29
N LEU A 108 7.82 -7.17 0.77
CA LEU A 108 8.31 -8.54 1.02
C LEU A 108 7.88 -9.52 -0.08
N GLY A 109 6.76 -9.22 -0.76
CA GLY A 109 6.27 -9.96 -1.92
C GLY A 109 6.78 -9.45 -3.26
N ALA A 110 7.69 -8.48 -3.28
CA ALA A 110 8.30 -7.92 -4.48
C ALA A 110 9.80 -8.23 -4.60
N GLY A 111 10.34 -9.07 -3.71
CA GLY A 111 11.75 -9.47 -3.72
C GLY A 111 12.70 -8.52 -2.97
N ASN A 112 12.19 -7.57 -2.18
CA ASN A 112 13.04 -6.72 -1.35
C ASN A 112 13.82 -7.54 -0.33
N ARG A 113 15.13 -7.28 -0.24
CA ARG A 113 16.03 -7.90 0.72
C ARG A 113 16.18 -7.02 1.95
N TYR A 114 15.48 -7.37 3.02
CA TYR A 114 15.76 -6.85 4.36
C TYR A 114 16.73 -7.79 5.07
N SER A 115 17.43 -7.30 6.10
CA SER A 115 18.16 -8.21 6.98
C SER A 115 17.18 -8.95 7.90
N PRO A 116 17.46 -10.20 8.30
CA PRO A 116 16.63 -10.91 9.27
C PRO A 116 16.44 -10.15 10.58
N GLN A 117 17.47 -9.43 11.05
CA GLN A 117 17.42 -8.60 12.26
C GLN A 117 16.42 -7.46 12.11
N PHE A 118 16.38 -6.82 10.92
CA PHE A 118 15.43 -5.74 10.64
C PHE A 118 13.98 -6.27 10.61
N VAL A 119 13.75 -7.41 9.95
CA VAL A 119 12.44 -8.06 9.92
C VAL A 119 11.97 -8.45 11.32
N LYS A 120 12.88 -8.95 12.16
CA LYS A 120 12.56 -9.29 13.57
C LYS A 120 12.16 -8.07 14.39
N ALA A 121 12.71 -6.89 14.09
CA ALA A 121 12.38 -5.66 14.80
C ALA A 121 11.05 -5.03 14.31
N ALA A 122 10.57 -5.41 13.13
CA ALA A 122 9.34 -4.89 12.53
C ALA A 122 8.12 -5.13 13.42
N LYS A 123 7.18 -4.17 13.41
CA LYS A 123 5.89 -4.29 14.11
C LYS A 123 4.81 -4.86 13.19
N LEU A 124 4.91 -4.60 11.89
CA LEU A 124 3.99 -5.13 10.89
C LEU A 124 4.74 -5.37 9.57
N LEU A 125 4.54 -6.58 9.02
CA LEU A 125 5.13 -7.05 7.77
C LEU A 125 4.06 -7.11 6.68
N HIS A 126 4.34 -6.54 5.51
CA HIS A 126 3.42 -6.49 4.37
C HIS A 126 4.05 -7.12 3.13
N TRP A 127 3.54 -8.30 2.75
CA TRP A 127 3.85 -9.00 1.50
C TRP A 127 3.06 -8.45 0.30
N ASN A 128 3.12 -7.14 0.05
CA ASN A 128 2.60 -6.57 -1.19
C ASN A 128 3.51 -6.97 -2.37
N GLY A 129 2.88 -7.28 -3.51
CA GLY A 129 3.52 -7.88 -4.67
C GLY A 129 3.05 -9.32 -4.93
N HIS A 130 3.71 -9.96 -5.90
CA HIS A 130 3.34 -11.27 -6.45
C HIS A 130 3.69 -12.44 -5.50
N TYR A 131 4.81 -12.36 -4.79
CA TYR A 131 5.38 -13.45 -4.02
C TYR A 131 4.81 -13.54 -2.60
N LYS A 132 3.68 -14.24 -2.46
CA LYS A 132 2.99 -14.41 -1.16
C LYS A 132 3.68 -15.44 -0.25
N PRO A 133 3.65 -15.26 1.10
CA PRO A 133 4.38 -16.13 2.02
C PRO A 133 3.86 -17.57 2.05
N TRP A 134 2.62 -17.80 1.63
CA TRP A 134 2.05 -19.15 1.42
C TRP A 134 2.35 -19.75 0.04
N GLY A 135 3.01 -19.01 -0.85
CA GLY A 135 3.41 -19.48 -2.19
C GLY A 135 4.77 -20.16 -2.20
N ARG A 136 5.15 -20.68 -3.39
CA ARG A 136 6.40 -21.45 -3.60
C ARG A 136 7.67 -20.65 -3.32
N THR A 137 7.69 -19.39 -3.73
CA THR A 137 8.85 -18.50 -3.59
C THR A 137 8.38 -17.25 -2.86
N SER A 138 8.89 -17.01 -1.66
CA SER A 138 8.65 -15.77 -0.92
C SER A 138 9.74 -15.52 0.11
N SER A 139 9.93 -14.26 0.46
CA SER A 139 10.88 -13.86 1.50
C SER A 139 10.22 -13.98 2.87
N PHE A 140 10.97 -14.46 3.86
CA PHE A 140 10.52 -14.53 5.25
C PHE A 140 9.23 -15.35 5.48
N SER A 141 9.00 -16.39 4.67
CA SER A 141 7.85 -17.30 4.84
C SER A 141 7.83 -17.95 6.22
N ASP A 142 9.00 -18.24 6.78
CA ASP A 142 9.19 -18.79 8.12
C ASP A 142 8.64 -17.88 9.23
N VAL A 143 8.64 -16.56 9.03
CA VAL A 143 8.06 -15.61 9.97
C VAL A 143 6.54 -15.64 9.91
N TRP A 144 5.97 -15.75 8.71
CA TRP A 144 4.52 -15.87 8.51
C TRP A 144 3.99 -17.22 9.03
N ASP A 145 4.75 -18.30 8.83
CA ASP A 145 4.38 -19.66 9.23
C ASP A 145 4.10 -19.82 10.73
N LYS A 146 4.77 -19.02 11.57
CA LYS A 146 4.55 -19.01 13.03
C LYS A 146 3.12 -18.62 13.41
N TRP A 147 2.42 -17.90 12.54
CA TRP A 147 1.07 -17.39 12.76
C TRP A 147 0.04 -18.09 11.88
N PHE A 148 0.47 -19.00 11.00
CA PHE A 148 -0.43 -19.73 10.14
C PHE A 148 -1.26 -20.74 10.95
N ILE A 149 -2.58 -20.65 10.80
CA ILE A 149 -3.52 -21.63 11.34
C ILE A 149 -3.92 -22.56 10.20
N PRO A 150 -3.71 -23.89 10.31
CA PRO A 150 -4.09 -24.84 9.28
C PRO A 150 -5.57 -24.72 8.89
N ASP A 151 -5.87 -24.88 7.61
CA ASP A 151 -7.25 -24.92 7.11
C ASP A 151 -7.97 -26.15 7.69
N PRO A 152 -9.05 -25.97 8.47
CA PRO A 152 -9.78 -27.08 9.08
C PRO A 152 -10.43 -28.00 8.03
N THR A 153 -10.60 -27.55 6.79
CA THR A 153 -11.15 -28.36 5.69
C THR A 153 -10.08 -29.17 4.94
N GLY A 154 -8.80 -28.90 5.19
CA GLY A 154 -7.67 -29.56 4.50
C GLY A 154 -7.59 -29.25 3.00
N LYS A 155 -8.33 -28.25 2.49
CA LYS A 155 -8.29 -27.87 1.06
C LYS A 155 -7.10 -26.99 0.74
N PHE A 156 -6.63 -26.22 1.72
CA PHE A 156 -5.51 -25.31 1.57
C PHE A 156 -4.31 -25.70 2.42
N HIS A 157 -3.16 -25.79 1.77
CA HIS A 157 -1.87 -25.90 2.42
C HIS A 157 -0.89 -24.91 1.80
N PRO A 158 -0.05 -24.25 2.61
CA PRO A 158 1.03 -23.43 2.08
C PRO A 158 1.98 -24.26 1.22
N VAL A 159 2.38 -23.74 0.07
CA VAL A 159 3.34 -24.41 -0.81
C VAL A 159 4.72 -24.22 -0.20
N ARG A 160 5.35 -25.30 0.25
CA ARG A 160 6.70 -25.29 0.85
C ARG A 160 7.64 -26.12 -0.01
N ARG A 161 8.89 -25.66 -0.15
CA ARG A 161 9.97 -26.53 -0.67
C ARG A 161 10.41 -27.41 0.47
N HIS A 162 10.40 -28.73 0.27
CA HIS A 162 11.09 -29.63 1.18
C HIS A 162 12.59 -29.44 1.01
N ALA A 163 13.35 -29.54 2.11
CA ALA A 163 14.80 -29.35 2.10
C ALA A 163 15.58 -30.40 1.26
N GLY A 164 14.89 -31.38 0.65
CA GLY A 164 15.47 -32.46 -0.14
C GLY A 164 15.35 -32.33 -1.66
N ASP A 165 14.72 -31.28 -2.19
CA ASP A 165 14.51 -31.11 -3.65
C ASP A 165 15.60 -30.24 -4.31
N ASN A 166 16.88 -30.58 -4.10
CA ASN A 166 18.02 -30.02 -4.83
C ASN A 166 18.81 -31.13 -5.54
#